data_AF-A0A523ZKG2-F1
#
_entry.id   AF-A0A523ZKG2-F1
#
_cell.length_a   1.000
_cell.length_b   1.000
_cell.length_c   1.000
_cell.angle_alpha   90.00
_cell.angle_beta   90.00
_cell.angle_gamma   90.00
#
_symmetry.space_group_name_H-M   'P 1'
#
loop_
_entity.id
_entity.type
_entity.pdbx_description
1 polymer ?
#
loop_
_entity_poly.entity_id
_entity_poly.type
_entity_poly.pdbx_seq_one_letter_code
_entity_poly.pdbx_strand_id
1 'polypeptide(L)'
;MICPKCQFQNRPDSTFCAGCGKRFHFFCPACGETTADADNYCIKCGHSFHVYPLSLLHKHEQEKEGRHREYYMPRVRSARIAPVLHNLLGLTEQSNMSDMRRDHLEHSLCHVFEDPWLSLHDDSDVSGFLQDYWQAVKELWPEAFNDSNEHCIRDMLGFSILNRVFPDVVQLCRKSSDFSKETMKRILAQTGVDSDFWRERNLTCGVFDSGTKSFIPDNASFITSPESCINAATFYIREKLGITRVDKKPFIN
;
A
#
# COMPACT_ATOMS: atom_id res chain seq x y z
N MET A 1 -34.66 -20.97 -3.77
CA MET A 1 -34.15 -22.36 -3.69
C MET A 1 -35.32 -23.31 -3.47
N ILE A 2 -35.28 -24.53 -4.03
CA ILE A 2 -36.34 -25.54 -3.85
C ILE A 2 -36.03 -26.40 -2.63
N CYS A 3 -37.00 -26.59 -1.73
CA CYS A 3 -36.83 -27.48 -0.58
C CYS A 3 -36.74 -28.94 -1.03
N PRO A 4 -35.68 -29.70 -0.71
CA PRO A 4 -35.58 -31.09 -1.15
C PRO A 4 -36.59 -32.02 -0.44
N LYS A 5 -37.14 -31.62 0.72
CA LYS A 5 -38.12 -32.43 1.48
C LYS A 5 -39.54 -32.30 0.94
N CYS A 6 -39.99 -31.09 0.63
CA CYS A 6 -41.40 -30.82 0.27
C CYS A 6 -41.57 -30.08 -1.07
N GLN A 7 -40.47 -29.84 -1.79
CA GLN A 7 -40.41 -29.14 -3.09
C GLN A 7 -40.95 -27.71 -3.11
N PHE A 8 -41.24 -27.13 -1.95
CA PHE A 8 -41.66 -25.73 -1.84
C PHE A 8 -40.56 -24.79 -2.34
N GLN A 9 -40.92 -23.80 -3.16
CA GLN A 9 -40.00 -22.75 -3.62
C GLN A 9 -39.80 -21.72 -2.50
N ASN A 10 -38.61 -21.71 -1.91
CA ASN A 10 -38.22 -20.78 -0.84
C ASN A 10 -37.34 -19.66 -1.41
N ARG A 11 -37.21 -18.56 -0.66
CA ARG A 11 -36.25 -17.52 -1.00
C ARG A 11 -34.81 -18.08 -0.88
N PRO A 12 -33.84 -17.61 -1.69
CA PRO A 12 -32.46 -18.14 -1.68
C PRO A 12 -31.74 -18.01 -0.33
N ASP A 13 -32.18 -17.08 0.51
CA ASP A 13 -31.66 -16.73 1.83
C ASP A 13 -32.45 -17.36 2.99
N SER A 14 -33.42 -18.23 2.71
CA SER A 14 -34.24 -18.87 3.76
C SER A 14 -33.43 -19.90 4.55
N THR A 15 -33.41 -19.79 5.88
CA THR A 15 -32.80 -20.77 6.81
C THR A 15 -33.72 -21.95 7.11
N PHE A 16 -35.04 -21.76 6.95
CA PHE A 16 -36.06 -22.79 7.12
C PHE A 16 -37.00 -22.81 5.91
N CYS A 17 -37.56 -23.98 5.62
CA CYS A 17 -38.58 -24.09 4.59
C CYS A 17 -39.93 -23.52 5.07
N ALA A 18 -40.46 -22.51 4.38
CA ALA A 18 -41.77 -21.92 4.66
C ALA A 18 -42.94 -22.90 4.45
N GLY A 19 -42.76 -23.96 3.66
CA GLY A 19 -43.78 -24.99 3.45
C GLY A 19 -43.83 -26.08 4.53
N CYS A 20 -42.69 -26.57 4.99
CA CYS A 20 -42.64 -27.74 5.90
C CYS A 20 -41.89 -27.52 7.22
N GLY A 21 -41.36 -26.32 7.47
CA GLY A 21 -40.64 -25.96 8.69
C GLY A 21 -39.26 -26.59 8.86
N LYS A 22 -38.81 -27.46 7.95
CA LYS A 22 -37.49 -28.10 8.07
C LYS A 22 -36.38 -27.09 7.79
N ARG A 23 -35.38 -27.07 8.68
CA ARG A 23 -34.15 -26.27 8.53
C ARG A 23 -33.31 -26.80 7.38
N PHE A 24 -32.70 -25.91 6.60
CA PHE A 24 -31.71 -26.30 5.61
C PHE A 24 -30.36 -26.57 6.29
N HIS A 25 -29.51 -27.37 5.67
CA HIS A 25 -28.14 -27.61 6.11
C HIS A 25 -27.23 -27.16 4.99
N PHE A 26 -26.28 -26.28 5.30
CA PHE A 26 -25.33 -25.75 4.35
C PHE A 26 -24.02 -26.52 4.47
N PHE A 27 -23.38 -26.77 3.34
CA PHE A 27 -22.05 -27.37 3.28
C PHE A 27 -21.06 -26.30 2.86
N CYS A 28 -19.90 -26.27 3.50
CA CYS A 28 -18.84 -25.37 3.09
C CYS A 28 -18.28 -25.82 1.72
N PRO A 29 -18.29 -24.97 0.68
CA PRO A 29 -17.75 -25.35 -0.62
C PRO A 29 -16.22 -25.52 -0.61
N ALA A 30 -15.53 -24.92 0.36
CA ALA A 30 -14.07 -25.00 0.47
C ALA A 30 -13.57 -26.25 1.22
N CYS A 31 -14.31 -26.75 2.22
CA CYS A 31 -13.83 -27.86 3.06
C CYS A 31 -14.84 -29.00 3.27
N GLY A 32 -16.06 -28.89 2.73
CA GLY A 32 -17.11 -29.91 2.80
C GLY A 32 -17.84 -30.02 4.15
N GLU A 33 -17.44 -29.25 5.17
CA GLU A 33 -18.03 -29.33 6.50
C GLU A 33 -19.50 -28.88 6.50
N THR A 34 -20.36 -29.60 7.23
CA THR A 34 -21.77 -29.24 7.42
C THR A 34 -21.88 -28.23 8.55
N THR A 35 -22.36 -27.02 8.25
CA THR A 35 -22.55 -25.99 9.27
C THR A 35 -24.02 -25.91 9.67
N ALA A 36 -24.28 -25.82 10.98
CA ALA A 36 -25.59 -25.47 11.52
C ALA A 36 -25.71 -23.93 11.57
N ASP A 37 -26.76 -23.37 10.95
CA ASP A 37 -26.76 -21.96 10.52
C ASP A 37 -26.76 -20.89 11.62
N ALA A 38 -25.76 -20.02 11.58
CA ALA A 38 -25.88 -18.57 11.78
C ALA A 38 -24.59 -17.84 11.34
N ASP A 39 -23.49 -18.57 11.18
CA ASP A 39 -22.20 -17.95 10.93
C ASP A 39 -21.99 -17.60 9.44
N ASN A 40 -21.55 -16.37 9.19
CA ASN A 40 -21.21 -15.87 7.85
C ASN A 40 -19.94 -16.51 7.26
N TYR A 41 -19.36 -17.49 7.97
CA TYR A 41 -18.13 -18.18 7.65
C TYR A 41 -18.14 -19.60 8.19
N CYS A 42 -17.31 -20.47 7.61
CA CYS A 42 -17.11 -21.82 8.08
C CYS A 42 -16.30 -21.82 9.38
N ILE A 43 -16.84 -22.39 10.46
CA ILE A 43 -16.11 -22.52 11.74
C ILE A 43 -14.83 -23.36 11.65
N LYS A 44 -14.72 -24.24 10.66
CA LYS A 44 -13.56 -25.14 10.49
C LYS A 44 -12.43 -24.49 9.70
N CYS A 45 -12.74 -23.76 8.63
CA CYS A 45 -11.71 -23.23 7.72
C CYS A 45 -11.75 -21.70 7.52
N GLY A 46 -12.71 -20.99 8.13
CA GLY A 46 -12.86 -19.54 8.02
C GLY A 46 -13.45 -19.04 6.69
N HIS A 47 -13.81 -19.94 5.76
CA HIS A 47 -14.33 -19.56 4.45
C HIS A 47 -15.70 -18.88 4.54
N SER A 48 -15.84 -17.67 3.99
CA SER A 48 -17.10 -16.91 4.03
C SER A 48 -18.15 -17.44 3.02
N PHE A 49 -19.41 -17.48 3.42
CA PHE A 49 -20.52 -18.06 2.64
C PHE A 49 -21.32 -17.05 1.80
N HIS A 50 -20.80 -15.86 1.54
CA HIS A 50 -21.59 -14.81 0.89
C HIS A 50 -22.09 -15.18 -0.52
N VAL A 51 -23.39 -15.40 -0.66
CA VAL A 51 -24.14 -15.27 -1.91
C VAL A 51 -25.20 -14.18 -1.69
N TYR A 52 -25.02 -13.01 -2.30
CA TYR A 52 -25.91 -11.86 -2.08
C TYR A 52 -27.16 -11.91 -2.98
N PRO A 53 -28.39 -11.72 -2.44
CA PRO A 53 -29.61 -11.54 -3.21
C PRO A 53 -29.70 -10.16 -3.89
N LEU A 54 -30.27 -10.11 -5.10
CA LEU A 54 -30.40 -8.90 -5.94
C LEU A 54 -31.13 -7.72 -5.26
N SER A 55 -31.96 -7.94 -4.25
CA SER A 55 -32.62 -6.87 -3.50
C SER A 55 -31.67 -6.13 -2.54
N LEU A 56 -30.50 -6.69 -2.23
CA LEU A 56 -29.46 -6.01 -1.46
C LEU A 56 -28.59 -5.10 -2.33
N LEU A 57 -28.63 -5.17 -3.67
CA LEU A 57 -27.83 -4.28 -4.54
C LEU A 57 -28.20 -2.79 -4.39
N HIS A 58 -29.48 -2.46 -4.20
CA HIS A 58 -29.89 -1.06 -3.98
C HIS A 58 -29.51 -0.51 -2.59
N LYS A 59 -29.43 -1.36 -1.56
CA LYS A 59 -28.82 -0.97 -0.27
C LYS A 59 -27.29 -0.96 -0.34
N HIS A 60 -26.70 -1.78 -1.19
CA HIS A 60 -25.25 -1.84 -1.43
C HIS A 60 -24.73 -0.59 -2.16
N GLU A 61 -25.58 0.15 -2.88
CA GLU A 61 -25.22 1.47 -3.44
C GLU A 61 -25.17 2.55 -2.35
N GLN A 62 -26.11 2.55 -1.40
CA GLN A 62 -26.10 3.52 -0.28
C GLN A 62 -25.09 3.16 0.83
N GLU A 63 -24.78 1.88 1.03
CA GLU A 63 -23.72 1.43 1.95
C GLU A 63 -22.32 1.44 1.34
N LYS A 64 -22.19 1.55 0.00
CA LYS A 64 -20.91 1.80 -0.67
C LYS A 64 -20.29 3.13 -0.22
N GLU A 65 -21.09 4.15 0.05
CA GLU A 65 -20.64 5.44 0.61
C GLU A 65 -19.96 5.29 1.99
N GLY A 66 -20.38 4.30 2.79
CA GLY A 66 -19.89 4.05 4.15
C GLY A 66 -18.71 3.07 4.20
N ARG A 67 -18.78 1.97 3.46
CA ARG A 67 -17.70 0.96 3.40
C ARG A 67 -16.54 1.33 2.48
N HIS A 68 -16.69 2.33 1.60
CA HIS A 68 -15.53 2.94 0.95
C HIS A 68 -14.61 3.64 1.96
N ARG A 69 -15.09 4.24 3.05
CA ARG A 69 -14.24 5.13 3.87
C ARG A 69 -12.96 4.49 4.42
N GLU A 70 -12.96 3.20 4.76
CA GLU A 70 -11.77 2.56 5.38
C GLU A 70 -10.70 2.11 4.35
N TYR A 71 -11.10 1.72 3.14
CA TYR A 71 -10.17 1.32 2.06
C TYR A 71 -9.95 2.43 0.99
N TYR A 72 -10.86 3.40 0.92
CA TYR A 72 -10.85 4.53 -0.02
C TYR A 72 -10.23 5.79 0.58
N MET A 73 -10.03 5.86 1.91
CA MET A 73 -9.34 6.99 2.54
C MET A 73 -7.92 7.18 2.00
N PRO A 74 -7.06 6.14 1.92
CA PRO A 74 -5.72 6.29 1.36
C PRO A 74 -5.74 6.84 -0.07
N ARG A 75 -6.59 6.30 -0.96
CA ARG A 75 -6.69 6.77 -2.36
C ARG A 75 -7.21 8.19 -2.48
N VAL A 76 -8.28 8.54 -1.75
CA VAL A 76 -8.85 9.91 -1.81
C VAL A 76 -7.85 10.93 -1.32
N ARG A 77 -7.13 10.63 -0.23
CA ARG A 77 -6.10 11.52 0.31
C ARG A 77 -4.91 11.62 -0.64
N SER A 78 -4.45 10.50 -1.20
CA SER A 78 -3.41 10.49 -2.23
C SER A 78 -3.78 11.35 -3.44
N ALA A 79 -5.01 11.23 -3.95
CA ALA A 79 -5.48 12.02 -5.09
C ALA A 79 -5.49 13.54 -4.82
N ARG A 80 -5.67 13.95 -3.56
CA ARG A 80 -5.62 15.36 -3.16
C ARG A 80 -4.20 15.90 -3.01
N ILE A 81 -3.27 15.07 -2.53
CA ILE A 81 -1.87 15.48 -2.30
C ILE A 81 -1.01 15.34 -3.56
N ALA A 82 -1.28 14.35 -4.41
CA ALA A 82 -0.48 14.07 -5.61
C ALA A 82 -0.28 15.29 -6.52
N PRO A 83 -1.27 16.16 -6.79
CA PRO A 83 -1.06 17.37 -7.61
C PRO A 83 -0.03 18.34 -7.01
N VAL A 84 0.00 18.48 -5.69
CA VAL A 84 0.96 19.37 -5.00
C VAL A 84 2.38 18.86 -5.20
N LEU A 85 2.60 17.57 -4.98
CA LEU A 85 3.91 16.94 -5.20
C LEU A 85 4.28 16.90 -6.67
N HIS A 86 3.35 16.61 -7.57
CA HIS A 86 3.59 16.62 -9.01
C HIS A 86 4.14 17.97 -9.49
N ASN A 87 3.60 19.07 -8.96
CA ASN A 87 4.10 20.42 -9.24
C ASN A 87 5.48 20.68 -8.62
N LEU A 88 5.69 20.31 -7.35
CA LEU A 88 6.99 20.43 -6.67
C LEU A 88 8.10 19.69 -7.42
N LEU A 89 7.78 18.50 -7.92
CA LEU A 89 8.71 17.61 -8.62
C LEU A 89 8.90 17.98 -10.11
N GLY A 90 8.23 19.04 -10.59
CA GLY A 90 8.35 19.52 -11.97
C GLY A 90 7.97 18.48 -13.02
N LEU A 91 6.92 17.68 -12.77
CA LEU A 91 6.49 16.59 -13.65
C LEU A 91 5.54 17.05 -14.78
N THR A 92 5.40 18.36 -14.99
CA THR A 92 4.39 18.98 -15.86
C THR A 92 4.73 18.99 -17.36
N GLU A 93 5.92 18.54 -17.75
CA GLU A 93 6.37 18.61 -19.13
C GLU A 93 6.09 17.28 -19.86
N GLN A 94 5.21 17.33 -20.89
CA GLN A 94 4.75 16.26 -21.81
C GLN A 94 3.42 15.58 -21.40
N SER A 95 2.33 15.95 -22.08
CA SER A 95 0.94 15.65 -21.72
C SER A 95 0.66 14.16 -21.45
N ASN A 96 1.15 13.24 -22.29
CA ASN A 96 0.82 11.81 -22.16
C ASN A 96 1.66 11.09 -21.08
N MET A 97 2.90 11.51 -20.84
CA MET A 97 3.76 10.93 -19.78
C MET A 97 3.45 11.55 -18.41
N SER A 98 2.95 12.77 -18.39
CA SER A 98 2.57 13.48 -17.16
C SER A 98 1.40 12.80 -16.45
N ASP A 99 0.40 12.30 -17.19
CA ASP A 99 -0.76 11.62 -16.61
C ASP A 99 -0.36 10.28 -15.98
N MET A 100 0.44 9.48 -16.69
CA MET A 100 0.94 8.20 -16.17
C MET A 100 1.83 8.38 -14.92
N ARG A 101 2.69 9.40 -14.91
CA ARG A 101 3.53 9.72 -13.74
C ARG A 101 2.70 10.20 -12.56
N ARG A 102 1.65 10.97 -12.80
CA ARG A 102 0.70 11.41 -11.77
C ARG A 102 -0.04 10.23 -11.15
N ASP A 103 -0.52 9.29 -11.97
CA ASP A 103 -1.21 8.09 -11.50
C ASP A 103 -0.28 7.19 -10.66
N HIS A 104 0.98 7.02 -11.09
CA HIS A 104 1.97 6.28 -10.29
C HIS A 104 2.30 6.99 -8.98
N LEU A 105 2.44 8.32 -9.00
CA LEU A 105 2.68 9.10 -7.80
C LEU A 105 1.50 8.96 -6.83
N GLU A 106 0.26 9.14 -7.29
CA GLU A 106 -0.95 8.93 -6.49
C GLU A 106 -1.00 7.52 -5.89
N HIS A 107 -0.73 6.50 -6.70
CA HIS A 107 -0.75 5.12 -6.22
C HIS A 107 0.30 4.88 -5.15
N SER A 108 1.54 5.35 -5.37
CA SER A 108 2.63 5.19 -4.41
C SER A 108 2.38 5.90 -3.07
N LEU A 109 1.65 7.02 -3.08
CA LEU A 109 1.25 7.75 -1.88
C LEU A 109 0.26 6.98 -1.01
N CYS A 110 -0.44 5.98 -1.54
CA CYS A 110 -1.36 5.19 -0.72
C CYS A 110 -0.64 4.55 0.48
N HIS A 111 0.63 4.17 0.32
CA HIS A 111 1.44 3.60 1.40
C HIS A 111 1.77 4.60 2.51
N VAL A 112 1.73 5.90 2.24
CA VAL A 112 1.94 6.95 3.25
C VAL A 112 0.81 6.91 4.28
N PHE A 113 -0.42 6.68 3.81
CA PHE A 113 -1.62 6.66 4.66
C PHE A 113 -1.89 5.31 5.33
N GLU A 114 -1.07 4.29 5.05
CA GLU A 114 -1.09 3.03 5.81
C GLU A 114 -0.44 3.19 7.21
N ASP A 115 0.35 4.24 7.42
CA ASP A 115 0.92 4.54 8.74
C ASP A 115 -0.15 5.15 9.68
N PRO A 116 -0.38 4.57 10.87
CA PRO A 116 -1.42 5.03 11.79
C PRO A 116 -1.25 6.49 12.22
N TRP A 117 -0.02 6.96 12.43
CA TRP A 117 0.21 8.33 12.90
C TRP A 117 -0.07 9.34 11.79
N LEU A 118 0.40 9.08 10.57
CA LEU A 118 0.10 9.92 9.40
C LEU A 118 -1.39 9.91 9.04
N SER A 119 -2.08 8.78 9.26
CA SER A 119 -3.52 8.67 9.02
C SER A 119 -4.36 9.62 9.90
N LEU A 120 -3.85 10.01 11.08
CA LEU A 120 -4.50 10.94 12.01
C LEU A 120 -4.30 12.42 11.69
N HIS A 121 -3.31 12.76 10.85
CA HIS A 121 -3.06 14.14 10.42
C HIS A 121 -3.97 14.51 9.25
N ASP A 122 -4.25 15.79 9.06
CA ASP A 122 -5.01 16.26 7.90
C ASP A 122 -4.16 16.27 6.62
N ASP A 123 -4.80 16.52 5.47
CA ASP A 123 -4.11 16.53 4.17
C ASP A 123 -3.09 17.68 4.05
N SER A 124 -3.28 18.78 4.76
CA SER A 124 -2.39 19.95 4.74
C SER A 124 -1.08 19.63 5.46
N ASP A 125 -1.16 19.04 6.65
CA ASP A 125 -0.01 18.62 7.44
C ASP A 125 0.82 17.57 6.69
N VAL A 126 0.17 16.51 6.21
CA VAL A 126 0.85 15.43 5.48
C VAL A 126 1.47 15.95 4.18
N SER A 127 0.79 16.87 3.49
CA SER A 127 1.35 17.53 2.30
C SER A 127 2.59 18.36 2.64
N GLY A 128 2.59 19.11 3.74
CA GLY A 128 3.75 19.86 4.22
C GLY A 128 4.95 18.96 4.50
N PHE A 129 4.74 17.87 5.23
CA PHE A 129 5.80 16.89 5.52
C PHE A 129 6.34 16.23 4.25
N LEU A 130 5.47 15.86 3.32
CA LEU A 130 5.89 15.27 2.04
C LEU A 130 6.68 16.27 1.18
N GLN A 131 6.30 17.55 1.17
CA GLN A 131 7.04 18.59 0.44
C GLN A 131 8.45 18.76 1.02
N ASP A 132 8.58 18.87 2.34
CA ASP A 132 9.88 18.94 3.01
C ASP A 132 10.73 17.69 2.76
N TYR A 133 10.11 16.51 2.79
CA TYR A 133 10.77 15.24 2.48
C TYR A 133 11.30 15.19 1.04
N TRP A 134 10.47 15.50 0.06
CA TRP A 134 10.86 15.45 -1.35
C TRP A 134 11.87 16.55 -1.71
N GLN A 135 11.81 17.70 -1.04
CA GLN A 135 12.85 18.73 -1.18
C GLN A 135 14.18 18.27 -0.56
N ALA A 136 14.15 17.56 0.58
CA ALA A 136 15.34 16.94 1.17
C ALA A 136 15.96 15.90 0.22
N VAL A 137 15.14 15.03 -0.38
CA VAL A 137 15.56 14.05 -1.40
C VAL A 137 16.23 14.75 -2.59
N LYS A 138 15.60 15.80 -3.12
CA LYS A 138 16.14 16.57 -4.26
C LYS A 138 17.48 17.23 -3.95
N GLU A 139 17.68 17.72 -2.74
CA GLU A 139 18.95 18.31 -2.32
C GLU A 139 20.04 17.27 -2.02
N LEU A 140 19.66 16.05 -1.61
CA LEU A 140 20.59 15.00 -1.28
C LEU A 140 21.12 14.29 -2.54
N TRP A 141 20.25 14.08 -3.53
CA TRP A 141 20.60 13.38 -4.79
C TRP A 141 20.25 14.23 -6.02
N PRO A 142 20.86 15.41 -6.20
CA PRO A 142 20.50 16.34 -7.28
C PRO A 142 20.79 15.77 -8.67
N GLU A 143 21.84 14.96 -8.83
CA GLU A 143 22.18 14.33 -10.10
C GLU A 143 21.12 13.31 -10.50
N ALA A 144 20.76 12.40 -9.59
CA ALA A 144 19.69 11.45 -9.82
C ALA A 144 18.34 12.12 -10.10
N PHE A 145 18.08 13.27 -9.45
CA PHE A 145 16.83 13.99 -9.63
C PHE A 145 16.76 14.75 -10.97
N ASN A 146 17.89 15.31 -11.44
CA ASN A 146 17.91 16.11 -12.66
C ASN A 146 18.12 15.27 -13.92
N ASP A 147 18.80 14.12 -13.83
CA ASP A 147 18.99 13.21 -14.95
C ASP A 147 18.06 11.98 -14.88
N SER A 148 16.83 12.19 -15.37
CA SER A 148 15.79 11.15 -15.40
C SER A 148 16.02 10.05 -16.44
N ASN A 149 17.02 10.16 -17.32
CA ASN A 149 17.28 9.13 -18.33
C ASN A 149 18.20 8.03 -17.78
N GLU A 150 19.04 8.36 -16.82
CA GLU A 150 19.94 7.40 -16.18
C GLU A 150 19.45 6.93 -14.81
N HIS A 151 18.55 7.69 -14.17
CA HIS A 151 18.07 7.44 -12.82
C HIS A 151 16.55 7.40 -12.73
N CYS A 152 16.02 6.47 -11.94
CA CYS A 152 14.58 6.23 -11.82
C CYS A 152 13.93 6.93 -10.61
N ILE A 153 14.62 7.86 -9.95
CA ILE A 153 14.14 8.51 -8.72
C ILE A 153 12.82 9.30 -8.94
N ARG A 154 12.60 9.81 -10.16
CA ARG A 154 11.38 10.53 -10.59
C ARG A 154 10.39 9.67 -11.37
N ASP A 155 10.58 8.35 -11.38
CA ASP A 155 9.69 7.40 -12.03
C ASP A 155 8.96 6.53 -11.00
N MET A 156 8.15 5.57 -11.49
CA MET A 156 7.35 4.68 -10.65
C MET A 156 8.16 4.02 -9.53
N LEU A 157 9.37 3.53 -9.83
CA LEU A 157 10.23 2.87 -8.86
C LEU A 157 10.68 3.84 -7.76
N GLY A 158 11.22 5.00 -8.14
CA GLY A 158 11.67 6.03 -7.21
C GLY A 158 10.55 6.52 -6.29
N PHE A 159 9.38 6.85 -6.85
CA PHE A 159 8.22 7.27 -6.06
C PHE A 159 7.77 6.17 -5.10
N SER A 160 7.68 4.92 -5.55
CA SER A 160 7.23 3.81 -4.72
C SER A 160 8.19 3.51 -3.58
N ILE A 161 9.50 3.53 -3.84
CA ILE A 161 10.52 3.29 -2.81
C ILE A 161 10.50 4.42 -1.78
N LEU A 162 10.58 5.68 -2.22
CA LEU A 162 10.70 6.82 -1.31
C LEU A 162 9.41 7.07 -0.52
N ASN A 163 8.23 6.94 -1.13
CA ASN A 163 6.96 7.08 -0.40
C ASN A 163 6.72 5.92 0.58
N ARG A 164 7.29 4.73 0.35
CA ARG A 164 7.27 3.63 1.35
C ARG A 164 8.25 3.85 2.50
N VAL A 165 9.35 4.59 2.28
CA VAL A 165 10.33 4.96 3.32
C VAL A 165 9.86 6.20 4.12
N PHE A 166 9.07 7.07 3.53
CA PHE A 166 8.64 8.33 4.15
C PHE A 166 8.05 8.18 5.57
N PRO A 167 7.10 7.26 5.86
CA PRO A 167 6.58 7.11 7.21
C PRO A 167 7.66 6.79 8.25
N ASP A 168 8.66 6.00 7.87
CA ASP A 168 9.76 5.63 8.73
C ASP A 168 10.65 6.84 9.06
N VAL A 169 10.89 7.71 8.08
CA VAL A 169 11.62 8.98 8.28
C VAL A 169 10.84 9.92 9.19
N VAL A 170 9.52 10.03 9.01
CA VAL A 170 8.65 10.80 9.90
C VAL A 170 8.69 10.27 11.33
N GLN A 171 8.70 8.95 11.53
CA GLN A 171 8.84 8.36 12.86
C GLN A 171 10.19 8.69 13.51
N LEU A 172 11.28 8.79 12.72
CA LEU A 172 12.57 9.27 13.22
C LEU A 172 12.55 10.77 13.56
N CYS A 173 11.90 11.60 12.75
CA CYS A 173 11.67 13.03 13.05
C CYS A 173 10.93 13.24 14.38
N ARG A 174 9.95 12.38 14.70
CA ARG A 174 9.20 12.43 15.96
C ARG A 174 10.10 12.33 17.19
N LYS A 175 11.19 11.55 17.13
CA LYS A 175 12.13 11.40 18.25
C LYS A 175 12.79 12.72 18.63
N SER A 176 12.99 13.62 17.66
CA SER A 176 13.52 14.97 17.88
C SER A 176 12.46 16.07 17.87
N SER A 177 11.18 15.73 17.63
CA SER A 177 10.09 16.71 17.42
C SER A 177 10.43 17.78 16.37
N ASP A 178 11.16 17.39 15.33
CA ASP A 178 11.61 18.26 14.25
C ASP A 178 11.33 17.57 12.91
N PHE A 179 10.35 18.09 12.19
CA PHE A 179 9.88 17.58 10.90
C PHE A 179 10.39 18.43 9.74
N SER A 180 11.38 19.30 9.97
CA SER A 180 11.94 20.13 8.92
C SER A 180 12.66 19.31 7.86
N LYS A 181 12.68 19.86 6.64
CA LYS A 181 13.52 19.39 5.54
C LYS A 181 14.96 19.07 5.96
N GLU A 182 15.61 19.90 6.77
CA GLU A 182 17.01 19.69 7.20
C GLU A 182 17.17 18.44 8.06
N THR A 183 16.22 18.17 8.96
CA THR A 183 16.24 16.94 9.76
C THR A 183 15.95 15.72 8.90
N MET A 184 14.98 15.78 7.97
CA MET A 184 14.71 14.69 7.04
C MET A 184 15.92 14.38 6.14
N LYS A 185 16.60 15.41 5.63
CA LYS A 185 17.84 15.29 4.85
C LYS A 185 18.95 14.62 5.65
N ARG A 186 19.15 15.04 6.90
CA ARG A 186 20.13 14.43 7.82
C ARG A 186 19.81 12.96 8.10
N ILE A 187 18.55 12.60 8.29
CA ILE A 187 18.12 11.20 8.46
C ILE A 187 18.43 10.39 7.21
N LEU A 188 18.02 10.86 6.03
CA LEU A 188 18.28 10.18 4.76
C LEU A 188 19.77 10.03 4.46
N ALA A 189 20.59 11.03 4.80
CA ALA A 189 22.05 10.97 4.62
C ALA A 189 22.71 9.83 5.43
N GLN A 190 22.11 9.38 6.54
CA GLN A 190 22.64 8.25 7.32
C GLN A 190 22.58 6.93 6.56
N THR A 191 21.76 6.85 5.50
CA THR A 191 21.64 5.63 4.69
C THR A 191 22.94 5.29 3.94
N GLY A 192 23.78 6.29 3.69
CA GLY A 192 24.94 6.17 2.80
C GLY A 192 24.59 5.93 1.33
N VAL A 193 23.32 6.08 0.94
CA VAL A 193 22.87 5.99 -0.44
C VAL A 193 23.31 7.25 -1.20
N ASP A 194 23.84 7.06 -2.40
CA ASP A 194 24.25 8.12 -3.32
C ASP A 194 23.37 8.14 -4.59
N SER A 195 23.70 9.01 -5.55
CA SER A 195 22.98 9.10 -6.83
C SER A 195 23.03 7.79 -7.62
N ASP A 196 24.16 7.08 -7.59
CA ASP A 196 24.37 5.87 -8.40
C ASP A 196 23.43 4.74 -7.99
N PHE A 197 23.02 4.66 -6.72
CA PHE A 197 21.97 3.74 -6.26
C PHE A 197 20.69 3.82 -7.11
N TRP A 198 20.31 5.03 -7.56
CA TRP A 198 19.06 5.27 -8.29
C TRP A 198 19.13 4.94 -9.78
N ARG A 199 20.28 4.47 -10.28
CA ARG A 199 20.42 4.02 -11.67
C ARG A 199 19.52 2.82 -11.94
N GLU A 200 18.83 2.82 -13.08
CA GLU A 200 17.84 1.80 -13.44
C GLU A 200 18.40 0.36 -13.33
N ARG A 201 19.65 0.15 -13.75
CA ARG A 201 20.31 -1.17 -13.69
C ARG A 201 20.50 -1.68 -12.26
N ASN A 202 20.75 -0.80 -11.29
CA ASN A 202 20.99 -1.20 -9.91
C ASN A 202 19.70 -1.72 -9.25
N LEU A 203 18.56 -1.10 -9.58
CA LEU A 203 17.26 -1.47 -9.02
C LEU A 203 16.61 -2.64 -9.76
N THR A 204 16.87 -2.82 -11.05
CA THR A 204 16.33 -3.93 -11.85
C THR A 204 17.15 -5.23 -11.75
N CYS A 205 18.45 -5.15 -11.43
CA CYS A 205 19.32 -6.33 -11.29
C CYS A 205 19.55 -6.77 -9.83
N GLY A 206 19.00 -6.07 -8.83
CA GLY A 206 19.18 -6.42 -7.41
C GLY A 206 20.62 -6.35 -6.91
N VAL A 207 21.47 -5.59 -7.61
CA VAL A 207 22.87 -5.41 -7.25
C VAL A 207 22.95 -4.31 -6.20
N PHE A 208 22.81 -4.69 -4.92
CA PHE A 208 23.10 -3.80 -3.80
C PHE A 208 24.46 -4.21 -3.23
N ASP A 209 25.45 -3.33 -3.37
CA ASP A 209 26.79 -3.51 -2.80
C ASP A 209 26.74 -3.30 -1.29
N SER A 210 26.19 -4.29 -0.58
CA SER A 210 26.40 -4.43 0.84
C SER A 210 27.81 -5.03 0.99
N GLY A 211 28.76 -4.27 1.56
CA GLY A 211 30.12 -4.70 1.89
C GLY A 211 30.23 -5.90 2.84
N THR A 212 29.20 -6.74 2.90
CA THR A 212 29.11 -8.05 3.56
C THR A 212 28.38 -8.99 2.60
N LYS A 213 29.16 -9.80 1.86
CA LYS A 213 28.72 -10.97 1.07
C LYS A 213 27.31 -10.85 0.48
N SER A 214 27.26 -10.33 -0.75
CA SER A 214 26.34 -10.76 -1.82
C SER A 214 25.25 -11.72 -1.34
N PHE A 215 24.10 -11.18 -0.94
CA PHE A 215 22.87 -11.95 -0.81
C PHE A 215 22.27 -12.19 -2.21
N ILE A 216 23.10 -12.68 -3.12
CA ILE A 216 22.68 -13.20 -4.41
C ILE A 216 22.90 -14.72 -4.28
N PRO A 217 21.86 -15.52 -3.98
CA PRO A 217 21.99 -16.96 -4.15
C PRO A 217 22.41 -17.23 -5.59
N ASP A 218 23.37 -18.13 -5.80
CA ASP A 218 24.04 -18.45 -7.09
C ASP A 218 23.11 -18.90 -8.24
N ASN A 219 21.79 -18.79 -8.05
CA ASN A 219 20.73 -19.03 -9.03
C ASN A 219 19.83 -17.78 -9.20
N ALA A 220 20.40 -16.58 -9.33
CA ALA A 220 19.64 -15.37 -9.64
C ALA A 220 19.19 -15.33 -11.11
N SER A 221 18.41 -16.33 -11.52
CA SER A 221 17.48 -16.19 -12.63
C SER A 221 16.36 -15.23 -12.21
N PHE A 222 16.53 -13.97 -12.59
CA PHE A 222 15.51 -12.91 -12.69
C PHE A 222 14.79 -12.53 -11.39
N ILE A 223 15.03 -11.31 -10.91
CA ILE A 223 14.00 -10.61 -10.13
C ILE A 223 12.88 -10.28 -11.13
N THR A 224 11.78 -11.04 -11.09
CA THR A 224 10.79 -11.05 -12.18
C THR A 224 9.70 -9.98 -12.09
N SER A 225 9.66 -9.15 -11.03
CA SER A 225 8.61 -8.13 -10.89
C SER A 225 9.12 -6.79 -10.34
N PRO A 226 8.58 -5.64 -10.81
CA PRO A 226 8.87 -4.31 -10.27
C PRO A 226 8.63 -4.21 -8.75
N GLU A 227 7.62 -4.90 -8.24
CA GLU A 227 7.28 -4.92 -6.81
C GLU A 227 8.39 -5.56 -5.96
N SER A 228 9.06 -6.60 -6.47
CA SER A 228 10.20 -7.21 -5.79
C SER A 228 11.38 -6.24 -5.68
N CYS A 229 11.67 -5.48 -6.74
CA CYS A 229 12.70 -4.44 -6.75
C CYS A 229 12.40 -3.33 -5.73
N ILE A 230 11.15 -2.83 -5.73
CA ILE A 230 10.68 -1.82 -4.77
C ILE A 230 10.88 -2.31 -3.33
N ASN A 231 10.47 -3.55 -3.04
CA ASN A 231 10.58 -4.12 -1.70
C ASN A 231 12.03 -4.31 -1.26
N ALA A 232 12.90 -4.79 -2.14
CA ALA A 232 14.32 -4.97 -1.85
C ALA A 232 15.01 -3.62 -1.55
N ALA A 233 14.79 -2.61 -2.40
CA ALA A 233 15.35 -1.28 -2.21
C ALA A 233 14.81 -0.57 -0.95
N THR A 234 13.49 -0.68 -0.71
CA THR A 234 12.87 -0.15 0.51
C THR A 234 13.45 -0.81 1.76
N PHE A 235 13.64 -2.14 1.73
CA PHE A 235 14.25 -2.88 2.81
C PHE A 235 15.70 -2.44 3.06
N TYR A 236 16.50 -2.31 2.00
CA TYR A 236 17.88 -1.84 2.08
C TYR A 236 17.97 -0.47 2.76
N ILE A 237 17.14 0.50 2.33
CA ILE A 237 17.12 1.83 2.94
C ILE A 237 16.73 1.76 4.42
N ARG A 238 15.69 0.99 4.77
CA ARG A 238 15.26 0.80 6.17
C ARG A 238 16.35 0.19 7.03
N GLU A 239 17.04 -0.82 6.53
CA GLU A 239 18.16 -1.46 7.22
C GLU A 239 19.25 -0.44 7.53
N LYS A 240 19.61 0.41 6.56
CA LYS A 240 20.60 1.47 6.75
C LYS A 240 20.17 2.56 7.73
N LEU A 241 18.86 2.80 7.85
CA LEU A 241 18.29 3.67 8.89
C LEU A 241 18.19 2.99 10.27
N GLY A 242 18.59 1.72 10.40
CA GLY A 242 18.48 0.96 11.64
C GLY A 242 17.04 0.59 12.01
N ILE A 243 16.14 0.52 11.03
CA ILE A 243 14.71 0.25 11.23
C ILE A 243 14.46 -1.23 10.98
N THR A 244 14.30 -2.00 12.06
CA THR A 244 14.07 -3.45 11.96
C THR A 244 12.57 -3.75 12.00
N ARG A 245 12.13 -4.87 11.40
CA ARG A 245 10.71 -5.28 11.32
C ARG A 245 9.98 -5.34 12.68
N VAL A 246 10.70 -5.32 13.80
CA VAL A 246 10.15 -5.48 15.16
C VAL A 246 9.61 -4.16 15.74
N ASP A 247 9.98 -3.01 15.17
CA ASP A 247 9.67 -1.69 15.76
C ASP A 247 8.26 -1.16 15.45
N LYS A 248 7.47 -1.85 14.62
CA LYS A 248 6.05 -1.52 14.37
C LYS A 248 5.12 -1.91 15.52
N LYS A 249 5.50 -1.64 16.77
CA LYS A 249 4.50 -1.59 17.85
C LYS A 249 3.76 -0.26 17.72
N PRO A 250 2.41 -0.25 17.67
CA PRO A 250 1.67 0.99 17.68
C PRO A 250 1.93 1.68 19.02
N PHE A 251 2.72 2.76 18.99
CA PHE A 251 2.82 3.69 20.12
C PHE A 251 1.52 4.48 20.16
N ILE A 252 0.52 3.90 20.80
CA ILE A 252 -0.67 4.61 21.28
C ILE A 252 -0.22 5.26 22.58
N ASN A 253 0.11 6.55 22.53
CA ASN A 253 0.21 7.41 23.72
C ASN A 253 -0.95 8.39 23.67
#